data_AF-A0A4U9ZJL7-F1
#
_entry.id   AF-A0A4U9ZJL7-F1
#
_cell.length_a   1.000
_cell.length_b   1.000
_cell.length_c   1.000
_cell.angle_alpha   90.00
_cell.angle_beta   90.00
_cell.angle_gamma   90.00
#
_symmetry.space_group_name_H-M   'P 1'
#
loop_
_entity.id
_entity.type
_entity.pdbx_description
1 polymer ?
#
loop_
_entity_poly.entity_id
_entity_poly.type
_entity_poly.pdbx_seq_one_letter_code
_entity_poly.pdbx_strand_id
1 'polypeptide(L)' 'MTSIKLLKAIYPDFDIVKDKWNIDYEGLILLSKDKQTYKRCRLAKQTPKKDGYFTAFWQKSSNGKNGLMSNK' A
#
# COMPACT_ATOMS: atom_id res chain seq x y z
N MET A 1 -7.34 -6.70 -11.80
CA MET A 1 -6.73 -5.49 -11.22
C MET A 1 -5.65 -4.97 -12.15
N THR A 2 -5.90 -3.81 -12.77
CA THR A 2 -5.01 -3.16 -13.75
C THR A 2 -3.73 -2.65 -13.09
N SER A 3 -3.83 -2.17 -11.85
CA SER A 3 -2.74 -1.70 -10.98
C SER A 3 -1.64 -2.73 -10.76
N ILE A 4 -1.98 -3.99 -10.44
CA ILE A 4 -1.00 -5.07 -10.23
C ILE A 4 -0.23 -5.36 -11.53
N LYS A 5 -0.90 -5.38 -12.69
CA LYS A 5 -0.23 -5.62 -13.97
C LYS A 5 0.78 -4.52 -14.30
N LEU A 6 0.39 -3.26 -14.08
CA LEU A 6 1.26 -2.10 -14.26
C LEU A 6 2.48 -2.17 -13.32
N LEU A 7 2.26 -2.47 -12.03
CA LEU A 7 3.34 -2.57 -11.06
C LEU A 7 4.33 -3.69 -11.40
N LYS A 8 3.85 -4.84 -11.91
CA LYS A 8 4.74 -5.91 -12.39
C LYS A 8 5.57 -5.50 -13.60
N ALA A 9 5.05 -4.64 -14.47
CA ALA A 9 5.79 -4.13 -15.62
C ALA A 9 6.88 -3.13 -15.20
N ILE A 10 6.60 -2.28 -14.20
CA ILE A 10 7.55 -1.27 -13.69
C ILE A 10 8.60 -1.90 -12.75
N TYR A 11 8.18 -2.87 -11.94
CA TYR A 11 9.01 -3.54 -10.93
C TYR A 11 8.99 -5.06 -11.13
N PRO A 12 9.60 -5.58 -12.21
CA PRO A 12 9.56 -7.01 -12.55
C PRO A 12 10.26 -7.89 -11.51
N ASP A 13 11.23 -7.34 -10.77
CA ASP A 13 12.00 -8.04 -9.73
C ASP A 13 11.39 -7.97 -8.33
N PHE A 14 10.19 -7.41 -8.18
CA PHE A 14 9.52 -7.29 -6.90
C PHE A 14 8.36 -8.28 -6.78
N ASP A 15 8.29 -8.95 -5.63
CA ASP A 15 7.13 -9.71 -5.22
C ASP A 15 6.03 -8.75 -4.74
N ILE A 16 4.79 -8.99 -5.17
CA ILE A 16 3.65 -8.14 -4.80
C ILE A 16 2.76 -8.87 -3.80
N VAL A 17 2.60 -8.29 -2.61
CA VAL A 17 1.77 -8.80 -1.52
C VAL A 17 0.67 -7.79 -1.22
N LYS A 18 -0.54 -8.26 -0.90
CA LYS A 18 -1.64 -7.38 -0.46
C LYS A 18 -1.41 -6.92 0.98
N ASP A 19 -1.59 -5.63 1.21
CA ASP A 19 -1.59 -5.04 2.56
C ASP A 19 -2.96 -5.28 3.22
N LYS A 20 -2.98 -6.19 4.20
CA LYS A 20 -4.19 -6.57 4.93
C LYS A 20 -4.92 -5.42 5.63
N TRP A 21 -4.24 -4.33 5.98
CA TRP A 21 -4.85 -3.25 6.75
C TRP A 21 -5.49 -2.18 5.86
N ASN A 22 -5.10 -2.07 4.60
CA ASN A 22 -5.48 -0.94 3.76
C ASN A 22 -6.01 -1.42 2.40
N ILE A 23 -6.75 -2.53 2.43
CA ILE A 23 -7.34 -3.17 1.26
C ILE A 23 -8.26 -2.20 0.52
N ASP A 24 -8.97 -1.35 1.25
CA ASP A 24 -9.89 -0.36 0.70
C ASP A 24 -9.22 0.62 -0.29
N TYR A 25 -7.91 0.83 -0.16
CA TYR A 25 -7.12 1.70 -1.03
C TYR A 25 -6.18 0.90 -1.93
N GLU A 26 -6.55 -0.33 -2.31
CA GLU A 26 -5.69 -1.26 -3.05
C GLU A 26 -4.28 -1.33 -2.47
N GLY A 27 -4.19 -1.50 -1.14
CA GLY A 27 -2.91 -1.56 -0.46
C GLY A 27 -2.05 -2.71 -0.96
N LEU A 28 -0.88 -2.39 -1.52
CA LEU A 28 0.09 -3.34 -2.02
C LEU A 28 1.46 -3.07 -1.40
N ILE A 29 2.19 -4.14 -1.11
CA ILE A 29 3.57 -4.13 -0.65
C ILE A 29 4.39 -4.81 -1.74
N LEU A 30 5.36 -4.09 -2.28
CA LEU A 30 6.36 -4.61 -3.20
C LEU A 30 7.59 -4.96 -2.36
N LEU A 31 8.03 -6.21 -2.42
CA LEU A 31 9.21 -6.71 -1.73
C LEU A 31 10.30 -7.01 -2.75
N SER A 32 11.52 -6.50 -2.57
CA SER A 32 12.64 -6.95 -3.39
C SER A 32 12.93 -8.43 -3.14
N LYS A 33 13.55 -9.12 -4.10
CA LYS A 33 13.93 -10.55 -3.97
C LYS A 33 14.76 -10.85 -2.72
N ASP A 34 15.64 -9.92 -2.33
CA ASP A 34 16.45 -10.01 -1.11
C ASP A 34 15.71 -9.60 0.17
N LYS A 35 14.46 -9.12 0.04
CA LYS A 35 13.59 -8.59 1.10
C LYS A 35 14.20 -7.46 1.93
N GLN A 36 15.29 -6.85 1.47
CA GLN A 36 15.93 -5.75 2.19
C GLN A 36 15.23 -4.42 1.92
N THR A 37 14.57 -4.29 0.78
CA THR A 37 13.81 -3.10 0.41
C THR A 37 12.34 -3.44 0.20
N TYR A 38 11.49 -2.51 0.62
CA TYR A 38 10.06 -2.62 0.34
C TYR A 38 9.49 -1.27 -0.07
N LYS A 39 8.51 -1.31 -0.98
CA LYS A 39 7.72 -0.14 -1.37
C LYS A 39 6.26 -0.42 -1.04
N ARG A 40 5.53 0.61 -0.63
CA ARG A 40 4.09 0.52 -0.38
C ARG A 40 3.36 1.35 -1.43
N CYS A 41 2.36 0.76 -2.06
CA CYS A 41 1.52 1.40 -3.05
C CYS A 41 0.07 1.41 -2.58
N ARG A 42 -0.65 2.47 -2.91
CA ARG A 42 -2.09 2.63 -2.68
C ARG A 42 -2.73 3.39 -3.82
N LEU A 43 -3.97 3.05 -4.11
CA LEU A 43 -4.85 3.82 -4.99
C LEU A 43 -5.62 4.84 -4.15
N ALA A 44 -5.23 6.11 -4.27
CA ALA A 44 -5.94 7.20 -3.63
C ALA A 44 -7.31 7.41 -4.29
N LYS A 45 -8.29 7.88 -3.52
CA LYS A 45 -9.68 8.04 -3.96
C LYS A 45 -10.09 9.50 -3.95
N GLN A 46 -10.77 9.95 -4.99
CA GLN A 46 -11.39 11.26 -5.00
C GLN A 46 -12.54 11.28 -3.98
N THR A 47 -12.69 12.38 -3.25
CA THR A 47 -13.80 12.55 -2.30
C THR A 47 -14.78 13.58 -2.82
N PRO A 48 -16.10 13.42 -2.61
CA PRO A 48 -17.09 14.35 -3.18
C PRO A 48 -17.00 15.80 -2.67
N LYS A 49 -16.46 16.00 -1.46
CA LYS A 49 -16.51 17.28 -0.72
C LYS A 49 -15.17 17.99 -0.60
N LYS A 50 -14.07 17.38 -1.03
CA LYS A 50 -12.73 17.94 -0.92
C LYS A 50 -11.97 17.69 -2.20
N ASP A 51 -11.29 18.74 -2.66
CA ASP A 51 -10.39 18.65 -3.79
C ASP A 51 -9.20 17.73 -3.48
N GLY A 52 -8.69 17.09 -4.54
CA GLY A 52 -7.61 16.11 -4.45
C GLY A 52 -8.08 14.68 -4.19
N TYR A 53 -7.11 13.82 -3.86
CA TYR A 53 -7.31 12.40 -3.63
C TYR A 53 -6.91 12.03 -2.20
N PHE A 54 -7.81 11.33 -1.50
CA PHE A 54 -7.59 10.86 -0.15
C PHE A 54 -7.03 9.42 -0.14
N THR A 55 -6.10 9.17 0.77
CA THR A 55 -5.53 7.84 1.05
C THR A 55 -5.17 7.75 2.53
N ALA A 56 -5.07 6.53 3.04
CA ALA A 56 -4.75 6.27 4.45
C ALA A 56 -3.51 5.38 4.59
N PHE A 57 -2.70 5.66 5.61
CA PHE A 57 -1.53 4.85 5.96
C PHE A 57 -1.57 4.49 7.44
N TRP A 58 -2.05 3.29 7.73
CA TRP A 58 -2.14 2.80 9.11
C TRP A 58 -1.83 1.31 9.19
N GLN A 59 -1.50 0.86 10.39
CA GLN A 59 -1.30 -0.55 10.70
C GLN A 59 -1.96 -0.88 12.04
N LYS A 60 -2.30 -2.15 12.25
CA LYS A 60 -2.76 -2.60 13.55
C LYS A 60 -1.56 -2.82 14.47
N SER A 61 -1.59 -2.21 15.64
CA SER A 61 -0.59 -2.42 16.68
C SER A 61 -0.82 -3.75 17.41
N SER A 62 0.15 -4.16 18.23
CA SER A 62 0.10 -5.42 19.00
C SER A 62 -1.11 -5.49 19.94
N ASN A 63 -1.64 -4.35 20.40
CA ASN A 63 -2.82 -4.28 21.26
C ASN A 63 -4.15 -4.22 20.45
N GLY A 64 -4.11 -4.42 19.14
CA GLY A 64 -5.31 -4.44 18.30
C GLY A 64 -5.88 -3.06 17.97
N LYS A 65 -5.18 -1.95 18.28
CA LYS A 65 -5.61 -0.60 17.89
C LYS A 65 -4.98 -0.17 16.57
N ASN A 66 -5.71 0.63 15.80
CA ASN A 66 -5.20 1.26 14.58
C ASN A 66 -4.20 2.35 14.98
N GLY A 67 -2.96 2.20 14.52
CA GLY A 67 -1.88 3.14 14.75
C GLY A 67 -1.36 3.72 13.44
N LEU A 68 -0.80 4.93 13.54
CA LEU A 68 0.02 5.49 12.46
C LEU A 68 1.17 4.53 12.16
N MET A 69 1.40 4.33 10.87
CA MET A 69 2.53 3.55 10.42
C MET A 69 3.80 4.36 10.66
N SER A 70 4.81 3.76 11.29
CA SER A 70 6.11 4.42 11.52
C SER A 70 6.87 4.54 10.20
N ASN A 71 7.43 5.73 9.95
CA ASN A 71 8.41 5.97 8.90
C ASN A 71 9.77 5.48 9.43
N LYS A 72 10.03 4.17 9.36
CA LYS A 72 11.38 3.62 9.53
C LYS A 72 12.05 3.48 8.17
#